data_AF-A0AAN7PTR2-F1
#
_entry.id   AF-A0AAN7PTR2-F1
#
_cell.length_a   1.000
_cell.length_b   1.000
_cell.length_c   1.000
_cell.angle_alpha   90.00
_cell.angle_beta   90.00
_cell.angle_gamma   90.00
#
_symmetry.space_group_name_H-M   'P 1'
#
loop_
_entity.id
_entity.type
_entity.pdbx_description
1 polymer ?
#
loop_
_entity_poly.entity_id
_entity_poly.type
_entity_poly.pdbx_seq_one_letter_code
_entity_poly.pdbx_strand_id
1 'polypeptide(L)'
;MARKRNVKSVSDDVFLVYLSKKAKLLKPSTLWSRFSMVKSCLAIKENVNVKFPQTIAFLKRQGVGYVPKKAKVLTAEQVTKFICEASDEKWLLTKVCTFGIYGPCQRDDLIRLTVDDIEDNGRFLIVFLRDGKNHKSRSFTVTDESCTFQPCNIYRKYANLRPHAMESKRLFISYRNGRC
;
A
#
# COMPACT_ATOMS: atom_id res chain seq x y z
N MET A 1 -23.68 -25.42 22.63
CA MET A 1 -23.41 -26.27 21.45
C MET A 1 -24.02 -25.63 20.20
N ALA A 2 -23.22 -25.21 19.23
CA ALA A 2 -23.74 -24.65 17.98
C ALA A 2 -24.24 -25.78 17.07
N ARG A 3 -25.55 -25.84 16.79
CA ARG A 3 -26.14 -26.75 15.79
C ARG A 3 -25.42 -26.56 14.44
N LYS A 4 -24.66 -27.57 14.01
CA LYS A 4 -24.16 -27.68 12.62
C LYS A 4 -25.39 -27.72 11.71
N ARG A 5 -25.67 -26.62 11.01
CA ARG A 5 -26.67 -26.62 9.93
C ARG A 5 -26.03 -27.36 8.76
N ASN A 6 -26.47 -28.59 8.51
CA ASN A 6 -26.05 -29.36 7.33
C ASN A 6 -26.57 -28.66 6.07
N VAL A 7 -25.69 -27.92 5.40
CA VAL A 7 -25.98 -27.31 4.10
C VAL A 7 -25.82 -28.39 3.04
N LYS A 8 -26.93 -28.85 2.47
CA LYS A 8 -26.94 -29.91 1.44
C LYS A 8 -26.67 -29.38 0.02
N SER A 9 -26.95 -28.10 -0.23
CA SER A 9 -26.69 -27.41 -1.49
C SER A 9 -26.44 -25.93 -1.22
N VAL A 10 -25.58 -25.30 -2.01
CA VAL A 10 -25.30 -23.86 -1.90
C VAL A 10 -26.28 -23.09 -2.78
N SER A 11 -27.10 -22.25 -2.15
CA SER A 11 -28.04 -21.34 -2.82
C SER A 11 -27.79 -19.88 -2.40
N ASP A 12 -28.43 -18.94 -3.11
CA ASP A 12 -28.38 -17.51 -2.77
C ASP A 12 -28.87 -17.25 -1.34
N ASP A 13 -29.97 -17.88 -0.92
CA ASP A 13 -30.54 -17.72 0.42
C ASP A 13 -29.56 -18.18 1.53
N VAL A 14 -28.86 -19.30 1.31
CA VAL A 14 -27.86 -19.80 2.25
C VAL A 14 -26.72 -18.79 2.39
N PHE A 15 -26.28 -18.21 1.26
CA PHE A 15 -25.24 -17.18 1.23
C PHE A 15 -25.68 -15.88 1.91
N LEU A 16 -26.92 -15.46 1.66
CA LEU A 16 -27.53 -14.29 2.28
C LEU A 16 -27.59 -14.44 3.81
N VAL A 17 -28.04 -15.60 4.31
CA VAL A 17 -28.07 -15.87 5.76
C VAL A 17 -26.67 -15.86 6.36
N TYR A 18 -25.69 -16.46 5.68
CA TYR A 18 -24.31 -16.47 6.13
C TYR A 18 -23.73 -15.04 6.21
N LEU A 19 -23.86 -14.25 5.15
CA LEU A 19 -23.33 -12.89 5.10
C LEU A 19 -24.10 -11.93 6.00
N SER A 20 -25.41 -12.12 6.19
CA SER A 20 -26.20 -11.33 7.14
C SER A 20 -25.70 -11.48 8.58
N LYS A 21 -25.30 -12.70 8.97
CA LYS A 21 -24.66 -12.92 10.27
C LYS A 21 -23.30 -12.23 10.37
N LYS A 22 -22.51 -12.23 9.29
CA LYS A 22 -21.19 -11.59 9.24
C LYS A 22 -21.27 -10.06 9.17
N ALA A 23 -22.32 -9.51 8.57
CA ALA A 23 -22.55 -8.06 8.46
C ALA A 23 -22.60 -7.35 9.81
N LYS A 24 -23.03 -8.06 10.88
CA LYS A 24 -23.04 -7.54 12.25
C LYS A 24 -21.65 -7.19 12.80
N LEU A 25 -20.59 -7.76 12.22
CA LEU A 25 -19.21 -7.66 12.72
C LEU A 25 -18.24 -7.03 11.71
N LEU A 26 -18.61 -7.02 10.43
CA LEU A 26 -17.70 -6.65 9.34
C LEU A 26 -18.17 -5.37 8.66
N LYS A 27 -17.22 -4.48 8.36
CA LYS A 27 -17.48 -3.33 7.49
C LYS A 27 -17.91 -3.78 6.08
N PRO A 28 -18.68 -2.95 5.35
CA PRO A 28 -19.23 -3.33 4.04
C PRO A 28 -18.17 -3.79 3.03
N SER A 29 -17.03 -3.11 2.95
CA SER A 29 -15.94 -3.52 2.03
C SER A 29 -15.37 -4.90 2.35
N THR A 30 -15.17 -5.22 3.63
CA THR A 30 -14.74 -6.56 4.05
C THR A 30 -15.80 -7.62 3.76
N LEU A 31 -17.08 -7.26 3.88
CA LEU A 31 -18.18 -8.16 3.56
C LEU A 31 -18.21 -8.49 2.05
N TRP A 32 -17.99 -7.50 1.18
CA TRP A 32 -17.82 -7.69 -0.27
C TRP A 32 -16.62 -8.59 -0.60
N SER A 33 -15.47 -8.37 0.04
CA SER A 33 -14.30 -9.24 -0.14
C SER A 33 -14.60 -10.68 0.30
N ARG A 34 -15.30 -10.85 1.44
CA ARG A 34 -15.68 -12.18 1.94
C ARG A 34 -16.63 -12.89 0.99
N PHE A 35 -17.64 -12.19 0.47
CA PHE A 35 -18.54 -12.71 -0.55
C PHE A 35 -17.75 -13.19 -1.78
N SER A 36 -16.88 -12.33 -2.33
CA SER A 36 -16.10 -12.61 -3.53
C SER A 36 -15.16 -13.81 -3.35
N MET A 37 -14.52 -13.89 -2.18
CA MET A 37 -13.64 -15.00 -1.82
C MET A 37 -14.40 -16.33 -1.76
N VAL A 38 -15.50 -16.40 -0.99
CA VAL A 38 -16.25 -17.65 -0.84
C VAL A 38 -16.91 -18.05 -2.16
N LYS A 39 -17.46 -17.09 -2.93
CA LYS A 39 -18.01 -17.34 -4.27
C LYS A 39 -16.95 -17.96 -5.20
N SER A 40 -15.74 -17.39 -5.23
CA SER A 40 -14.65 -17.90 -6.06
C SER A 40 -14.21 -19.30 -5.62
N CYS A 41 -14.10 -19.55 -4.31
CA CYS A 41 -13.76 -20.88 -3.79
C CYS A 41 -14.79 -21.93 -4.20
N LEU A 42 -16.09 -21.63 -4.14
CA LEU A 42 -17.15 -22.54 -4.54
C LEU A 42 -17.15 -22.81 -6.05
N ALA A 43 -16.90 -21.79 -6.86
CA ALA A 43 -16.80 -21.95 -8.30
C ALA A 43 -15.62 -22.88 -8.68
N ILE A 44 -14.46 -22.74 -8.02
CA ILE A 44 -13.26 -23.52 -8.35
C ILE A 44 -13.30 -24.93 -7.75
N LYS A 45 -13.67 -25.08 -6.48
CA LYS A 45 -13.56 -26.35 -5.75
C LYS A 45 -14.79 -27.25 -5.88
N GLU A 46 -15.97 -26.63 -5.94
CA GLU A 46 -17.25 -27.34 -5.91
C GLU A 46 -17.99 -27.23 -7.25
N ASN A 47 -17.39 -26.56 -8.25
CA ASN A 47 -17.99 -26.27 -9.56
C ASN A 47 -19.39 -25.61 -9.47
N VAL A 48 -19.63 -24.82 -8.42
CA VAL A 48 -20.91 -24.14 -8.20
C VAL A 48 -20.90 -22.77 -8.88
N ASN A 49 -21.52 -22.68 -10.05
CA ASN A 49 -21.66 -21.42 -10.80
C ASN A 49 -23.07 -20.81 -10.66
N VAL A 50 -23.43 -20.45 -9.42
CA VAL A 50 -24.75 -19.90 -9.08
C VAL A 50 -24.70 -18.37 -9.05
N LYS A 51 -25.79 -17.71 -9.49
CA LYS A 51 -25.96 -16.25 -9.35
C LYS A 51 -26.52 -15.91 -7.96
N PHE A 52 -26.10 -14.77 -7.42
CA PHE A 52 -26.44 -14.34 -6.05
C PHE A 52 -27.16 -12.97 -6.03
N PRO A 53 -28.26 -12.77 -6.79
CA PRO A 53 -28.91 -11.47 -6.91
C PRO A 53 -29.39 -10.88 -5.58
N GLN A 54 -29.97 -11.68 -4.69
CA GLN A 54 -30.48 -11.20 -3.40
C GLN A 54 -29.33 -10.83 -2.47
N THR A 55 -28.30 -11.68 -2.40
CA THR A 55 -27.08 -11.38 -1.64
C THR A 55 -26.40 -10.12 -2.17
N ILE A 56 -26.29 -9.93 -3.48
CA ILE A 56 -25.72 -8.72 -4.08
C ILE A 56 -26.53 -7.48 -3.70
N ALA A 57 -27.87 -7.55 -3.77
CA ALA A 57 -28.74 -6.45 -3.35
C ALA A 57 -28.55 -6.12 -1.87
N PHE A 58 -28.46 -7.14 -1.01
CA PHE A 58 -28.15 -6.98 0.41
C PHE A 58 -26.79 -6.30 0.64
N LEU A 59 -25.72 -6.75 -0.03
CA LEU A 59 -24.38 -6.17 0.08
C LEU A 59 -24.34 -4.70 -0.36
N LYS A 60 -25.08 -4.33 -1.41
CA LYS A 60 -25.23 -2.93 -1.85
C LYS A 60 -25.89 -2.09 -0.75
N ARG A 61 -26.96 -2.59 -0.13
CA ARG A 61 -27.65 -1.90 0.97
C ARG A 61 -26.74 -1.69 2.19
N GLN A 62 -25.89 -2.66 2.52
CA GLN A 62 -24.92 -2.51 3.61
C GLN A 62 -23.92 -1.36 3.36
N GLY A 63 -23.67 -1.00 2.10
CA GLY A 63 -22.77 0.10 1.75
C GLY A 63 -23.41 1.50 1.78
N VAL A 64 -24.74 1.62 1.91
CA VAL A 64 -25.43 2.91 1.90
C VAL A 64 -25.04 3.71 3.14
N GLY A 65 -24.56 4.94 2.94
CA GLY A 65 -24.10 5.82 4.02
C GLY A 65 -22.77 5.40 4.66
N TYR A 66 -22.15 4.29 4.24
CA TYR A 66 -20.86 3.88 4.77
C TYR A 66 -19.74 4.79 4.28
N VAL A 67 -19.04 5.42 5.22
CA VAL A 67 -17.84 6.21 4.94
C VAL A 67 -16.60 5.41 5.34
N PRO A 68 -15.73 5.01 4.39
CA PRO A 68 -14.49 4.32 4.71
C PRO A 68 -13.56 5.21 5.54
N LYS A 69 -12.93 4.63 6.57
CA LYS A 69 -11.80 5.27 7.26
C LYS A 69 -10.65 5.46 6.27
N LYS A 70 -10.27 6.71 6.01
CA LYS A 70 -9.11 7.07 5.19
C LYS A 70 -7.91 7.37 6.08
N ALA A 71 -6.71 7.22 5.52
CA ALA A 71 -5.50 7.72 6.16
C ALA A 71 -5.57 9.24 6.25
N LYS A 72 -4.89 9.82 7.26
CA LYS A 72 -4.73 11.27 7.35
C LYS A 72 -3.95 11.76 6.14
N VAL A 73 -4.49 12.73 5.42
CA VAL A 73 -3.80 13.42 4.34
C VAL A 73 -2.97 14.53 4.98
N LEU A 74 -1.66 14.52 4.74
CA LEU A 74 -0.75 15.56 5.24
C LEU A 74 -0.72 16.73 4.25
N THR A 75 -0.62 17.94 4.77
CA THR A 75 -0.44 19.14 3.93
C THR A 75 1.02 19.31 3.53
N ALA A 76 1.28 20.12 2.50
CA ALA A 76 2.65 20.43 2.08
C ALA A 76 3.46 21.05 3.21
N GLU A 77 2.86 21.93 4.01
CA GLU A 77 3.51 22.60 5.15
C GLU A 77 3.87 21.60 6.24
N GLN A 78 2.99 20.62 6.52
CA GLN A 78 3.28 19.57 7.50
C GLN A 78 4.44 18.68 7.07
N VAL A 79 4.50 18.33 5.78
CA VAL A 79 5.60 17.55 5.20
C VAL A 79 6.90 18.35 5.25
N THR A 80 6.90 19.58 4.76
CA THR A 80 8.06 20.48 4.78
C THR A 80 8.58 20.69 6.20
N LYS A 81 7.69 20.99 7.15
CA LYS A 81 8.04 21.13 8.57
C LYS A 81 8.74 19.89 9.11
N PHE A 82 8.19 18.70 8.84
CA PHE A 82 8.81 17.45 9.26
C PHE A 82 10.20 17.25 8.64
N ILE A 83 10.36 17.50 7.34
CA ILE A 83 11.64 17.30 6.67
C ILE A 83 12.71 18.28 7.19
N CYS A 84 12.34 19.55 7.43
CA CYS A 84 13.27 20.56 7.91
C CYS A 84 13.62 20.41 9.39
N GLU A 85 12.64 20.15 10.26
CA GLU A 85 12.83 20.24 11.72
C GLU A 85 13.15 18.90 12.39
N ALA A 86 12.72 17.76 11.83
CA ALA A 86 12.96 16.48 12.48
C ALA A 86 14.44 16.09 12.43
N SER A 87 14.97 15.48 13.50
CA SER A 87 16.37 15.04 13.54
C SER A 87 16.66 13.96 12.48
N ASP A 88 17.74 14.15 11.73
CA ASP A 88 18.25 13.15 10.77
C ASP A 88 18.64 11.85 11.50
N GLU A 89 19.17 11.91 12.73
CA GLU A 89 19.59 10.73 13.51
C GLU A 89 18.47 9.68 13.63
N LYS A 90 17.22 10.12 13.76
CA LYS A 90 16.05 9.25 13.90
C LYS A 90 15.25 9.10 12.60
N TRP A 91 15.19 10.15 11.78
CA TRP A 91 14.19 10.25 10.72
C TRP A 91 14.74 10.31 9.30
N LEU A 92 16.06 10.26 9.09
CA LEU A 92 16.65 10.40 7.76
C LEU A 92 16.06 9.41 6.73
N LEU A 93 15.92 8.13 7.08
CA LEU A 93 15.24 7.14 6.22
C LEU A 93 13.84 7.60 5.80
N THR A 94 13.02 8.06 6.75
CA THR A 94 11.65 8.52 6.48
C THR A 94 11.65 9.78 5.61
N LYS A 95 12.63 10.67 5.78
CA LYS A 95 12.80 11.84 4.91
C LYS A 95 13.12 11.43 3.47
N VAL A 96 13.95 10.41 3.24
CA VAL A 96 14.22 9.90 1.88
C VAL A 96 12.99 9.22 1.28
N CYS A 97 12.15 8.55 2.08
CA CYS A 97 10.89 7.98 1.60
C CYS A 97 9.90 9.01 1.00
N THR A 98 10.16 10.32 1.15
CA THR A 98 9.43 11.38 0.45
C THR A 98 9.58 11.33 -1.07
N PHE A 99 10.49 10.51 -1.62
CA PHE A 99 10.47 10.08 -3.03
C PHE A 99 9.08 9.60 -3.47
N GLY A 100 8.30 9.03 -2.55
CA GLY A 100 6.92 8.65 -2.81
C GLY A 100 6.00 9.80 -3.20
N ILE A 101 6.31 11.03 -2.83
CA ILE A 101 5.55 12.24 -3.20
C ILE A 101 5.91 12.67 -4.62
N TYR A 102 7.20 12.72 -4.96
CA TYR A 102 7.66 13.08 -6.31
C TYR A 102 7.20 12.07 -7.37
N GLY A 103 7.31 10.79 -7.03
CA GLY A 103 7.05 9.68 -7.94
C GLY A 103 5.68 9.03 -7.83
N PRO A 104 4.64 9.70 -7.30
CA PRO A 104 3.47 9.05 -6.66
C PRO A 104 3.66 7.55 -6.35
N CYS A 105 4.64 7.20 -5.53
CA CYS A 105 5.05 5.81 -5.33
C CYS A 105 4.11 5.10 -4.34
N GLN A 106 3.71 3.88 -4.68
CA GLN A 106 3.06 3.00 -3.71
C GLN A 106 4.11 2.42 -2.75
N ARG A 107 3.65 1.83 -1.63
CA ARG A 107 4.56 1.17 -0.67
C ARG A 107 5.46 0.14 -1.34
N ASP A 108 4.88 -0.70 -2.19
CA ASP A 108 5.62 -1.76 -2.86
C ASP A 108 6.63 -1.22 -3.87
N ASP A 109 6.38 -0.04 -4.45
CA ASP A 109 7.34 0.64 -5.33
C ASP A 109 8.58 1.04 -4.51
N LEU A 110 8.38 1.68 -3.35
CA LEU A 110 9.48 2.07 -2.46
C LEU A 110 10.26 0.86 -1.94
N ILE A 111 9.60 -0.22 -1.54
CA ILE A 111 10.25 -1.43 -1.00
C ILE A 111 11.12 -2.13 -2.05
N ARG A 112 10.72 -2.08 -3.33
CA ARG A 112 11.45 -2.76 -4.42
C ARG A 112 12.59 -1.94 -4.99
N LEU A 113 12.66 -0.64 -4.73
CA LEU A 113 13.75 0.21 -5.20
C LEU A 113 15.11 -0.37 -4.79
N THR A 114 16.01 -0.40 -5.74
CA THR A 114 17.41 -0.77 -5.54
C THR A 114 18.33 0.44 -5.70
N VAL A 115 19.58 0.32 -5.27
CA VAL A 115 20.60 1.35 -5.51
C VAL A 115 20.84 1.60 -6.99
N ASP A 116 20.69 0.57 -7.83
CA ASP A 116 20.85 0.65 -9.29
C ASP A 116 19.67 1.35 -9.99
N ASP A 117 18.59 1.64 -9.26
CA ASP A 117 17.42 2.36 -9.76
C ASP A 117 17.51 3.87 -9.52
N ILE A 118 18.62 4.36 -8.96
CA ILE A 118 18.84 5.79 -8.70
C ILE A 118 20.05 6.28 -9.50
N GLU A 119 19.80 7.19 -10.44
CA GLU A 119 20.86 7.91 -11.15
C GLU A 119 21.01 9.31 -10.56
N ASP A 120 22.16 9.58 -9.92
CA ASP A 120 22.50 10.91 -9.39
C ASP A 120 23.36 11.68 -10.39
N ASN A 121 22.80 12.76 -10.95
CA ASN A 121 23.48 13.64 -11.89
C ASN A 121 24.12 14.86 -11.21
N GLY A 122 24.23 14.87 -9.87
CA GLY A 122 24.74 15.98 -9.07
C GLY A 122 23.75 17.14 -8.90
N ARG A 123 22.89 17.40 -9.88
CA ARG A 123 21.82 18.42 -9.82
C ARG A 123 20.46 17.86 -9.45
N PHE A 124 20.14 16.68 -9.95
CA PHE A 124 18.87 16.00 -9.74
C PHE A 124 19.10 14.49 -9.72
N LEU A 125 18.11 13.76 -9.22
CA LEU A 125 18.07 12.31 -9.24
C LEU A 125 17.02 11.84 -10.25
N ILE A 126 17.33 10.79 -11.01
CA ILE A 126 16.33 10.03 -11.76
C ILE A 126 16.08 8.73 -11.01
N VAL A 127 14.81 8.46 -10.70
CA VAL A 127 14.39 7.24 -10.01
C VAL A 127 13.62 6.35 -10.97
N PHE A 128 14.06 5.10 -11.12
CA PHE A 128 13.44 4.12 -12.00
C PHE A 128 12.58 3.12 -11.20
N LEU A 129 11.29 3.08 -11.50
CA LEU A 129 10.37 2.09 -10.95
C LEU A 129 10.17 0.98 -11.98
N ARG A 130 10.92 -0.12 -11.84
CA ARG A 130 10.81 -1.32 -12.69
C ARG A 130 9.67 -2.21 -12.19
N ASP A 131 8.95 -2.84 -13.12
CA ASP A 131 7.92 -3.85 -12.83
C ASP A 131 6.90 -3.43 -11.75
N GLY A 132 6.32 -2.23 -11.93
CA GLY A 132 5.24 -1.74 -11.06
C GLY A 132 4.04 -2.69 -11.02
N LYS A 133 3.08 -2.45 -10.12
CA LYS A 133 1.88 -3.30 -9.90
C LYS A 133 1.12 -3.72 -11.18
N ASN A 134 1.20 -2.90 -12.24
CA ASN A 134 0.56 -3.15 -13.53
C ASN A 134 1.54 -3.60 -14.63
N HIS A 135 2.72 -4.11 -14.27
CA HIS A 135 3.82 -4.46 -15.19
C HIS A 135 4.26 -3.33 -16.11
N LYS A 136 4.13 -2.09 -15.63
CA LYS A 136 4.55 -0.89 -16.34
C LYS A 136 5.71 -0.25 -15.61
N SER A 137 6.85 -0.16 -16.29
CA SER A 137 7.99 0.61 -15.82
C SER A 137 7.75 2.10 -16.03
N ARG A 138 8.25 2.91 -15.11
CA ARG A 138 8.21 4.38 -15.22
C ARG A 138 9.38 4.97 -14.45
N SER A 139 9.73 6.21 -14.76
CA SER A 139 10.71 6.98 -13.99
C SER A 139 10.14 8.34 -13.59
N PHE A 140 10.80 8.98 -12.62
CA PHE A 140 10.50 10.35 -12.21
C PHE A 140 11.78 11.05 -11.76
N THR A 141 11.76 12.38 -11.84
CA THR A 141 12.88 13.22 -11.44
C THR A 141 12.65 13.80 -10.05
N VAL A 142 13.67 13.73 -9.20
CA VAL A 142 13.72 14.46 -7.92
C VAL A 142 14.72 15.59 -8.10
N THR A 143 14.28 16.82 -7.84
CA THR A 143 15.09 18.02 -7.97
C THR A 143 15.02 18.84 -6.70
N ASP A 144 16.09 19.56 -6.40
CA ASP A 144 16.12 20.55 -5.32
C ASP A 144 15.42 21.85 -5.73
N GLU A 145 15.26 22.08 -7.03
CA GLU A 145 14.50 23.19 -7.57
C GLU A 145 13.04 23.07 -7.09
N SER A 146 12.48 24.14 -6.54
CA SER A 146 11.13 24.24 -5.94
C SER A 146 10.92 23.76 -4.49
N CYS A 147 11.92 23.18 -3.82
CA CYS A 147 11.75 22.67 -2.46
C CYS A 147 12.79 23.24 -1.49
N THR A 148 12.33 23.81 -0.36
CA THR A 148 13.21 24.43 0.65
C THR A 148 14.14 23.44 1.35
N PHE A 149 13.81 22.14 1.31
CA PHE A 149 14.49 21.10 2.09
C PHE A 149 15.50 20.25 1.29
N GLN A 150 15.77 20.58 0.02
CA GLN A 150 16.84 19.96 -0.78
C GLN A 150 16.82 18.41 -0.77
N PRO A 151 15.78 17.76 -1.34
CA PRO A 151 15.62 16.31 -1.34
C PRO A 151 16.83 15.51 -1.88
N CYS A 152 17.57 16.04 -2.86
CA CYS A 152 18.75 15.36 -3.41
C CYS A 152 19.86 15.27 -2.36
N ASN A 153 20.07 16.33 -1.58
CA ASN A 153 21.04 16.33 -0.48
C ASN A 153 20.62 15.38 0.65
N ILE A 154 19.33 15.29 0.96
CA ILE A 154 18.80 14.33 1.94
C ILE A 154 19.09 12.89 1.49
N TYR A 155 18.84 12.58 0.21
CA TYR A 155 19.18 11.28 -0.36
C TYR A 155 20.68 10.97 -0.26
N ARG A 156 21.55 11.89 -0.68
CA ARG A 156 23.01 11.70 -0.62
C ARG A 156 23.50 11.45 0.79
N LYS A 157 22.99 12.18 1.78
CA LYS A 157 23.28 11.93 3.21
C LYS A 157 22.97 10.48 3.58
N TYR A 158 21.80 9.96 3.18
CA TYR A 158 21.40 8.58 3.46
C TYR A 158 22.24 7.56 2.70
N ALA A 159 22.49 7.80 1.41
CA ALA A 159 23.29 6.92 0.56
C ALA A 159 24.72 6.76 1.08
N ASN A 160 25.32 7.84 1.60
CA ASN A 160 26.66 7.83 2.20
C ASN A 160 26.76 7.00 3.49
N LEU A 161 25.64 6.73 4.16
CA LEU A 161 25.62 5.86 5.35
C LEU A 161 25.58 4.38 4.99
N ARG A 162 25.35 4.03 3.72
CA ARG A 162 25.25 2.64 3.28
C ARG A 162 26.59 1.92 3.50
N PRO A 163 26.62 0.77 4.21
CA PRO A 163 27.83 -0.04 4.33
C PRO A 163 28.34 -0.55 2.98
N HIS A 164 29.64 -0.41 2.72
CA HIS A 164 30.27 -0.84 1.47
C HIS A 164 30.22 -2.36 1.22
N ALA A 165 30.26 -3.16 2.28
CA ALA A 165 30.30 -4.62 2.20
C ALA A 165 28.91 -5.29 2.14
N MET A 166 27.86 -4.56 1.77
CA MET A 166 26.49 -5.06 1.80
C MET A 166 26.11 -5.79 0.50
N GLU A 167 25.70 -7.06 0.62
CA GLU A 167 25.23 -7.87 -0.51
C GLU A 167 23.87 -7.41 -1.06
N SER A 168 22.96 -7.00 -0.17
CA SER A 168 21.63 -6.54 -0.56
C SER A 168 21.75 -5.30 -1.43
N LYS A 169 21.03 -5.26 -2.55
CA LYS A 169 20.90 -4.08 -3.41
C LYS A 169 19.71 -3.19 -3.06
N ARG A 170 18.89 -3.56 -2.08
CA ARG A 170 17.72 -2.75 -1.68
C ARG A 170 18.17 -1.35 -1.30
N LEU A 171 17.47 -0.36 -1.83
CA LEU A 171 17.78 1.05 -1.56
C LEU A 171 17.56 1.34 -0.08
N PHE A 172 16.37 1.04 0.42
CA PHE A 172 16.02 1.25 1.82
C PHE A 172 16.42 0.05 2.68
N ILE A 173 17.28 0.33 3.65
CA ILE A 173 17.75 -0.60 4.68
C ILE A 173 17.42 -0.06 6.07
N SER A 174 17.56 -0.91 7.09
CA SER A 174 17.24 -0.55 8.47
C SER A 174 18.06 0.65 8.91
N TYR A 175 17.39 1.70 9.37
CA TYR A 175 18.05 2.90 9.87
C TYR A 175 17.78 3.07 11.36
N ARG A 176 18.84 3.17 12.17
CA ARG A 176 18.76 3.36 13.63
C ARG A 176 19.91 4.23 14.11
N ASN A 177 19.60 5.25 14.91
CA ASN A 177 20.56 6.11 15.60
C ASN A 177 21.68 6.63 14.68
N GLY A 178 21.31 7.21 13.54
CA GLY A 178 22.28 7.77 12.60
C GLY A 178 22.97 6.77 11.67
N ARG A 179 22.61 5.48 11.70
CA ARG A 179 23.31 4.41 10.96
C ARG A 179 22.37 3.55 10.13
N CYS A 180 22.85 3.18 8.96
CA CYS A 180 22.24 2.21 8.03
C CYS A 180 22.83 0.80 8.22
#